data_AF-F8IDF6-F1
#
_entry.id   AF-F8IDF6-F1
#
_cell.length_a   1.000
_cell.length_b   1.000
_cell.length_c   1.000
_cell.angle_alpha   90.00
_cell.angle_beta   90.00
_cell.angle_gamma   90.00
#
_symmetry.space_group_name_H-M   'P 1'
#
loop_
_entity.id
_entity.type
_entity.pdbx_description
1 polymer ?
#
loop_
_entity_poly.entity_id
_entity_poly.type
_entity_poly.pdbx_seq_one_letter_code
_entity_poly.pdbx_strand_id
1 'polypeptide(L)'
;MNISFKNIVLNVLFNVKWLLRSFAMTTFGQRLRSLVHEHGIRREELASYLGVHWRTIYHYETDKREPNISQLKALADFFNVSLDYLVGRTDDPTPPKRSSSSQEPGS
;
A
#
# COMPACT_ATOMS: atom_id res chain seq x y z
N MET A 1 33.67 20.10 4.25
CA MET A 1 32.65 20.63 3.31
C MET A 1 31.91 19.48 2.65
N ASN A 2 31.01 18.74 3.35
CA ASN A 2 30.27 17.62 2.70
C ASN A 2 29.17 16.97 3.57
N ILE A 3 28.34 17.76 4.25
CA ILE A 3 27.13 17.22 4.92
C ILE A 3 25.85 17.77 4.28
N SER A 4 25.89 18.97 3.66
CA SER A 4 24.73 19.54 2.95
C SER A 4 24.52 18.97 1.52
N PHE A 5 25.59 18.73 0.76
CA PHE A 5 25.48 18.23 -0.63
C PHE A 5 25.00 16.77 -0.69
N LYS A 6 25.41 15.93 0.27
CA LYS A 6 24.90 14.56 0.42
C LYS A 6 23.40 14.56 0.70
N ASN A 7 22.89 15.50 1.50
CA ASN A 7 21.45 15.57 1.82
C ASN A 7 20.61 16.10 0.65
N ILE A 8 21.14 17.00 -0.17
CA ILE A 8 20.48 17.48 -1.39
C ILE A 8 20.46 16.38 -2.45
N VAL A 9 21.59 15.73 -2.71
CA VAL A 9 21.66 14.61 -3.67
C VAL A 9 20.81 13.43 -3.18
N LEU A 10 20.77 13.16 -1.87
CA LEU A 10 19.92 12.12 -1.28
C LEU A 10 18.43 12.49 -1.37
N ASN A 11 18.04 13.75 -1.12
CA ASN A 11 16.65 14.21 -1.28
C ASN A 11 16.20 14.27 -2.74
N VAL A 12 17.08 14.68 -3.65
CA VAL A 12 16.80 14.69 -5.10
C VAL A 12 16.67 13.25 -5.59
N LEU A 13 17.58 12.35 -5.22
CA LEU A 13 17.47 10.92 -5.52
C LEU A 13 16.22 10.29 -4.90
N PHE A 14 15.80 10.71 -3.69
CA PHE A 14 14.53 10.27 -3.08
C PHE A 14 13.30 10.80 -3.83
N ASN A 15 13.32 12.06 -4.30
CA ASN A 15 12.23 12.70 -5.04
C ASN A 15 12.12 12.23 -6.49
N VAL A 16 13.24 11.95 -7.19
CA VAL A 16 13.19 11.37 -8.55
C VAL A 16 12.97 9.86 -8.57
N LYS A 17 13.28 9.14 -7.47
CA LYS A 17 12.87 7.74 -7.28
C LYS A 17 11.34 7.59 -7.20
N TRP A 18 10.63 8.67 -6.87
CA TRP A 18 9.17 8.79 -6.95
C TRP A 18 8.65 8.90 -8.39
N LEU A 19 9.41 9.53 -9.31
CA LEU A 19 9.06 9.66 -10.74
C LEU A 19 9.28 8.37 -11.54
N LEU A 20 10.28 7.56 -11.18
CA LEU A 20 10.51 6.25 -11.80
C LEU A 20 9.55 5.16 -11.31
N ARG A 21 8.73 5.44 -10.27
CA ARG A 21 7.76 4.49 -9.70
C ARG A 21 6.60 4.17 -10.64
N SER A 22 6.30 5.08 -11.57
CA SER A 22 5.23 4.95 -12.57
C SER A 22 5.45 3.84 -13.62
N PHE A 23 6.59 3.15 -13.63
CA PHE A 23 6.88 2.15 -14.67
C PHE A 23 7.22 0.74 -14.14
N ALA A 24 7.17 0.50 -12.82
CA ALA A 24 7.67 -0.77 -12.25
C ALA A 24 6.86 -1.37 -11.06
N MET A 25 5.66 -0.88 -10.75
CA MET A 25 4.79 -1.46 -9.70
C MET A 25 3.71 -2.38 -10.30
N THR A 26 4.13 -3.53 -10.84
CA THR A 26 3.24 -4.45 -11.56
C THR A 26 2.55 -5.47 -10.65
N THR A 27 3.14 -5.81 -9.50
CA THR A 27 2.60 -6.88 -8.64
C THR A 27 1.89 -6.34 -7.39
N PHE A 28 1.00 -7.16 -6.82
CA PHE A 28 0.37 -6.88 -5.54
C PHE A 28 1.40 -6.60 -4.44
N GLY A 29 2.44 -7.44 -4.30
CA GLY A 29 3.44 -7.30 -3.25
C GLY A 29 4.23 -6.01 -3.35
N GLN A 30 4.57 -5.61 -4.56
CA GLN A 30 5.21 -4.33 -4.86
C GLN A 30 4.33 -3.13 -4.44
N ARG A 31 3.04 -3.17 -4.78
CA ARG A 31 2.08 -2.12 -4.40
C ARG A 31 1.88 -2.06 -2.88
N LEU A 32 1.71 -3.20 -2.23
CA LEU A 32 1.62 -3.29 -0.77
C LEU A 32 2.85 -2.70 -0.10
N ARG A 33 4.05 -3.05 -0.57
CA ARG A 33 5.31 -2.51 -0.04
C ARG A 33 5.40 -1.00 -0.20
N SER A 34 4.93 -0.47 -1.32
CA SER A 34 4.86 0.97 -1.56
C SER A 34 3.90 1.66 -0.60
N LEU A 35 2.71 1.10 -0.38
CA LEU A 35 1.73 1.62 0.57
C LEU A 35 2.28 1.65 2.00
N VAL A 36 2.88 0.55 2.46
CA VAL A 36 3.53 0.47 3.79
C VAL A 36 4.58 1.57 3.95
N HIS A 37 5.41 1.78 2.92
CA HIS A 37 6.45 2.80 2.94
C HIS A 37 5.89 4.24 2.91
N GLU A 38 4.90 4.51 2.07
CA GLU A 38 4.25 5.82 1.94
C GLU A 38 3.54 6.26 3.22
N HIS A 39 2.92 5.31 3.92
CA HIS A 39 2.25 5.57 5.19
C HIS A 39 3.23 5.64 6.37
N GLY A 40 4.53 5.34 6.16
CA GLY A 40 5.56 5.39 7.21
C GLY A 40 5.35 4.36 8.32
N ILE A 41 4.54 3.33 8.09
CA ILE A 41 4.22 2.32 9.09
C ILE A 41 5.20 1.15 9.04
N ARG A 42 5.24 0.40 10.15
CA ARG A 42 6.03 -0.83 10.23
C ARG A 42 5.21 -2.05 9.80
N ARG A 43 5.88 -3.09 9.28
CA ARG A 43 5.22 -4.36 8.92
C ARG A 43 4.52 -5.00 10.11
N GLU A 44 5.09 -4.87 11.29
CA GLU A 44 4.56 -5.38 12.55
C GLU A 44 3.21 -4.73 12.89
N GLU A 45 3.07 -3.43 12.63
CA GLU A 45 1.83 -2.69 12.86
C GLU A 45 0.72 -3.17 11.93
N LEU A 46 1.04 -3.30 10.63
CA LEU A 46 0.10 -3.86 9.65
C LEU A 46 -0.26 -5.32 9.98
N ALA A 47 0.70 -6.10 10.45
CA ALA A 47 0.49 -7.48 10.83
C ALA A 47 -0.43 -7.60 12.06
N SER A 48 -0.25 -6.72 13.05
CA SER A 48 -1.16 -6.61 14.21
C SER A 48 -2.57 -6.27 13.78
N TYR A 49 -2.76 -5.32 12.85
CA TYR A 49 -4.06 -4.99 12.29
C TYR A 49 -4.73 -6.18 11.59
N LEU A 50 -3.95 -6.96 10.81
CA LEU A 50 -4.45 -8.13 10.08
C LEU A 50 -4.55 -9.41 10.92
N GLY A 51 -4.11 -9.40 12.18
CA GLY A 51 -4.05 -10.59 13.02
C GLY A 51 -3.12 -11.68 12.49
N VAL A 52 -2.01 -11.31 11.84
CA VAL A 52 -1.02 -12.23 11.27
C VAL A 52 0.37 -12.00 11.85
N HIS A 53 1.28 -12.94 11.63
CA HIS A 53 2.70 -12.77 11.96
C HIS A 53 3.37 -11.79 10.98
N TRP A 54 4.31 -10.94 11.43
CA TRP A 54 4.97 -9.91 10.59
C TRP A 54 5.64 -10.47 9.33
N ARG A 55 6.20 -11.68 9.39
CA ARG A 55 6.78 -12.37 8.21
C ARG A 55 5.74 -12.62 7.11
N THR A 56 4.48 -12.78 7.46
CA THR A 56 3.39 -12.91 6.48
C THR A 56 3.30 -11.66 5.62
N ILE A 57 3.42 -10.47 6.21
CA ILE A 57 3.46 -9.20 5.45
C ILE A 57 4.69 -9.15 4.55
N TYR A 58 5.86 -9.56 5.05
CA TYR A 58 7.05 -9.67 4.21
C TYR A 58 6.86 -10.64 3.02
N HIS A 59 6.18 -11.77 3.23
CA HIS A 59 5.86 -12.72 2.17
C HIS A 59 4.85 -12.14 1.16
N TYR A 60 3.90 -11.34 1.62
CA TYR A 60 2.98 -10.60 0.75
C TYR A 60 3.73 -9.59 -0.10
N GLU A 61 4.58 -8.76 0.51
CA GLU A 61 5.37 -7.74 -0.19
C GLU A 61 6.41 -8.30 -1.18
N THR A 62 6.73 -9.58 -1.07
CA THR A 62 7.68 -10.29 -1.94
C THR A 62 6.98 -11.28 -2.88
N ASP A 63 5.65 -11.24 -2.96
CA ASP A 63 4.81 -12.14 -3.77
C ASP A 63 5.08 -13.64 -3.53
N LYS A 64 5.64 -13.99 -2.35
CA LYS A 64 5.89 -15.38 -1.94
C LYS A 64 4.64 -16.06 -1.42
N ARG A 65 3.64 -15.27 -1.03
CA ARG A 65 2.36 -15.73 -0.52
C ARG A 65 1.31 -14.72 -0.90
N GLU A 66 0.13 -15.20 -1.25
CA GLU A 66 -1.03 -14.34 -1.49
C GLU A 66 -1.89 -14.21 -0.22
N PRO A 67 -2.42 -13.01 0.07
CA PRO A 67 -3.46 -12.84 1.08
C PRO A 67 -4.76 -13.51 0.64
N ASN A 68 -5.58 -13.93 1.61
CA ASN A 68 -6.95 -14.33 1.31
C ASN A 68 -7.84 -13.11 1.01
N ILE A 69 -9.05 -13.35 0.50
CA ILE A 69 -10.01 -12.29 0.12
C ILE A 69 -10.32 -11.35 1.30
N SER A 70 -10.49 -11.89 2.51
CA SER A 70 -10.78 -11.07 3.70
C SER A 70 -9.61 -10.14 4.04
N GLN A 71 -8.37 -10.62 3.93
CA GLN A 71 -7.16 -9.84 4.15
C GLN A 71 -6.97 -8.79 3.06
N LEU A 72 -7.28 -9.11 1.79
CA LEU A 72 -7.25 -8.14 0.70
C LEU A 72 -8.20 -6.98 0.93
N LYS A 73 -9.43 -7.26 1.37
CA LYS A 73 -10.41 -6.24 1.74
C LYS A 73 -9.91 -5.37 2.90
N ALA A 74 -9.41 -6.01 3.96
CA ALA A 74 -8.87 -5.30 5.12
C ALA A 74 -7.66 -4.42 4.74
N LEU A 75 -6.78 -4.88 3.84
CA LEU A 75 -5.67 -4.08 3.32
C LEU A 75 -6.17 -2.87 2.51
N ALA A 76 -7.14 -3.07 1.62
CA ALA A 76 -7.72 -2.00 0.82
C ALA A 76 -8.39 -0.93 1.70
N ASP A 77 -9.13 -1.37 2.73
CA ASP A 77 -9.75 -0.49 3.72
C ASP A 77 -8.71 0.25 4.57
N PHE A 78 -7.67 -0.44 5.05
CA PHE A 78 -6.61 0.13 5.87
C PHE A 78 -5.86 1.25 5.16
N PHE A 79 -5.54 1.07 3.88
CA PHE A 79 -4.86 2.08 3.07
C PHE A 79 -5.82 3.03 2.35
N ASN A 80 -7.13 2.86 2.51
CA ASN A 80 -8.18 3.62 1.82
C ASN A 80 -7.98 3.67 0.29
N VAL A 81 -7.71 2.52 -0.31
CA VAL A 81 -7.54 2.35 -1.77
C VAL A 81 -8.53 1.35 -2.34
N SER A 82 -8.73 1.36 -3.65
CA SER A 82 -9.52 0.33 -4.33
C SER A 82 -8.82 -1.02 -4.29
N LEU A 83 -9.62 -2.09 -4.28
CA LEU A 83 -9.07 -3.45 -4.43
C LEU A 83 -8.41 -3.64 -5.80
N ASP A 84 -8.99 -3.06 -6.86
CA ASP A 84 -8.41 -3.09 -8.21
C ASP A 84 -7.01 -2.45 -8.24
N TYR A 85 -6.81 -1.36 -7.52
CA TYR A 85 -5.49 -0.77 -7.31
C TYR A 85 -4.61 -1.66 -6.45
N LEU A 86 -5.11 -2.25 -5.37
CA LEU A 86 -4.25 -3.08 -4.54
C LEU A 86 -3.69 -4.29 -5.32
N VAL A 87 -4.49 -4.89 -6.20
CA VAL A 87 -4.15 -6.15 -6.90
C VAL A 87 -3.58 -6.00 -8.31
N GLY A 88 -3.28 -4.79 -8.78
CA GLY A 88 -2.61 -4.63 -10.09
C GLY A 88 -3.54 -4.35 -11.28
N ARG A 89 -4.85 -4.18 -11.09
CA ARG A 89 -5.83 -4.04 -12.20
C ARG A 89 -5.94 -2.62 -12.76
N THR A 90 -5.61 -1.61 -11.94
CA THR A 90 -5.61 -0.19 -12.32
C THR A 90 -4.53 0.56 -11.55
N ASP A 91 -4.02 1.67 -12.08
CA ASP A 91 -3.14 2.58 -11.35
C ASP A 91 -3.92 3.66 -10.58
N ASP A 92 -5.25 3.70 -10.73
CA ASP A 92 -6.13 4.60 -9.98
C ASP A 92 -6.42 4.03 -8.58
N PRO A 93 -5.88 4.63 -7.50
CA PRO A 93 -6.12 4.16 -6.13
C PRO A 93 -7.53 4.42 -5.65
N THR A 94 -8.35 5.19 -6.37
CA THR A 94 -9.65 5.67 -5.90
C THR A 94 -10.60 4.50 -5.64
N PRO A 95 -11.02 4.26 -4.38
CA PRO A 95 -12.04 3.26 -4.09
C PRO A 95 -13.36 3.64 -4.80
N PRO A 96 -14.13 2.67 -5.29
CA PRO A 96 -15.42 2.95 -5.90
C PRO A 96 -16.29 3.70 -4.88
N LYS A 97 -17.04 4.72 -5.32
CA LYS A 97 -18.01 5.40 -4.47
C LYS A 97 -18.91 4.33 -3.87
N ARG A 98 -18.82 4.12 -2.55
CA ARG A 98 -19.85 3.39 -1.82
C ARG A 98 -21.14 4.15 -2.11
N SER A 99 -22.03 3.56 -2.91
CA SER A 99 -23.37 4.11 -3.05
C SER A 99 -23.89 4.24 -1.63
N SER A 100 -24.17 5.46 -1.20
CA SER A 100 -24.78 5.78 0.09
C SER A 100 -26.22 5.25 0.09
N SER A 101 -26.36 3.93 0.03
CA SER A 101 -27.60 3.17 0.02
C SER A 101 -27.62 2.22 1.21
N SER A 102 -27.12 2.69 2.35
CA SER A 102 -27.56 2.21 3.65
C SER A 102 -28.79 3.03 4.01
N GLN A 103 -29.95 2.42 3.84
CA GLN A 103 -31.22 2.90 4.38
C GLN A 103 -31.03 3.23 5.88
N GLU A 104 -31.57 4.36 6.32
CA GLU A 104 -31.81 4.61 7.74
C GLU A 104 -32.74 3.52 8.29
N PRO A 105 -32.44 2.85 9.42
CA PRO A 105 -33.47 2.19 10.19
C PRO A 105 -34.20 3.28 10.97
N GLY A 106 -35.18 3.90 10.31
CA GLY A 106 -36.01 4.98 10.83
C GLY A 106 -37.42 4.91 10.25
N SER A 107 -38.13 3.81 10.49
CA SER A 107 -39.60 3.70 10.44
C SER A 107 -40.04 2.50 11.25
#